data_AF-A0A534T1R1-F1
#
_entry.id   AF-A0A534T1R1-F1
#
_cell.length_a   1.000
_cell.length_b   1.000
_cell.length_c   1.000
_cell.angle_alpha   90.00
_cell.angle_beta   90.00
_cell.angle_gamma   90.00
#
_symmetry.space_group_name_H-M   'P 1'
#
loop_
_entity.id
_entity.type
_entity.pdbx_description
1 polymer ?
#
loop_
_entity_poly.entity_id
_entity_poly.type
_entity_poly.pdbx_seq_one_letter_code
_entity_poly.pdbx_strand_id
1 'polypeptide(L)'
;MDATALVAFGVFAALDWLAVSRSIRALEYVAKPATLLALLVYAAFGHASPWLVAALAFSLLGDVFLMLPADLFLAGLAAFLIAHLAYVGAFVGSLMPRLVWLAVVIVVLAPVAARILRAVPDRALRVPVAVYSLAIASMVASAIASASTVAIVGAVLFLVSDMLIAWNRFVDSRPWAPLAIIVTYHLGQLGLATALRG
;
A
#
# COMPACT_ATOMS: atom_id res chain seq x y z
N MET A 1 2.04 -12.36 22.01
CA MET A 1 2.95 -11.82 20.97
C MET A 1 2.24 -10.77 20.13
N ASP A 2 0.94 -10.95 19.88
CA ASP A 2 0.07 -10.04 19.13
C ASP A 2 0.07 -8.58 19.63
N ALA A 3 -0.24 -8.38 20.92
CA ALA A 3 -0.25 -7.04 21.51
C ALA A 3 1.12 -6.36 21.43
N THR A 4 2.20 -7.12 21.64
CA THR A 4 3.57 -6.61 21.53
C THR A 4 3.88 -6.15 20.10
N ALA A 5 3.49 -6.92 19.09
CA ALA A 5 3.73 -6.57 17.69
C ALA A 5 2.91 -5.34 17.26
N LEU A 6 1.65 -5.22 17.71
CA LEU A 6 0.82 -4.04 17.43
C LEU A 6 1.30 -2.78 18.16
N VAL A 7 1.77 -2.92 19.41
CA VAL A 7 2.41 -1.81 20.13
C VAL A 7 3.70 -1.38 19.42
N ALA A 8 4.53 -2.33 19.01
CA ALA A 8 5.74 -2.05 18.24
C ALA A 8 5.40 -1.33 16.91
N PHE A 9 4.39 -1.81 16.18
CA PHE A 9 3.88 -1.14 14.98
C PHE A 9 3.48 0.31 15.27
N GLY A 10 2.67 0.55 16.31
CA GLY A 10 2.23 1.90 16.66
C GLY A 10 3.38 2.84 17.02
N VAL A 11 4.37 2.34 17.76
CA VAL A 11 5.57 3.12 18.13
C VAL A 11 6.40 3.45 16.89
N PHE A 12 6.73 2.46 16.04
CA PHE A 12 7.52 2.69 14.84
C PHE A 12 6.79 3.56 13.82
N ALA A 13 5.47 3.39 13.66
CA ALA A 13 4.67 4.24 12.79
C ALA A 13 4.70 5.70 13.26
N ALA A 14 4.54 5.96 14.56
CA ALA A 14 4.61 7.30 15.11
C ALA A 14 6.00 7.93 14.96
N LEU A 15 7.06 7.15 15.16
CA LEU A 15 8.44 7.58 14.91
C LEU A 15 8.66 7.92 13.44
N ASP A 16 8.11 7.13 12.53
CA ASP A 16 8.23 7.38 11.10
C ASP A 16 7.43 8.61 10.66
N TRP A 17 6.23 8.81 11.20
CA TRP A 17 5.46 10.03 10.97
C TRP A 17 6.21 11.27 11.47
N LEU A 18 6.86 11.18 12.63
CA LEU A 18 7.73 12.24 13.13
C LEU A 18 8.93 12.45 12.19
N ALA A 19 9.58 11.38 11.75
CA ALA A 19 10.71 11.42 10.83
C ALA A 19 10.33 12.15 9.53
N VAL A 20 9.23 11.75 8.90
CA VAL A 20 8.71 12.36 7.67
C VAL A 20 8.30 13.81 7.90
N SER A 21 7.61 14.13 9.00
CA SER A 21 7.17 15.51 9.29
C SER A 21 8.33 16.49 9.56
N ARG A 22 9.47 15.98 10.04
CA ARG A 22 10.67 16.76 10.35
C ARG A 22 11.80 16.54 9.34
N SER A 23 11.55 15.77 8.28
CA SER A 23 12.53 15.38 7.26
C SER A 23 13.81 14.74 7.82
N ILE A 24 13.70 13.92 8.89
CA ILE A 24 14.81 13.24 9.55
C ILE A 24 15.06 11.88 8.88
N ARG A 25 15.81 11.90 7.77
CA ARG A 25 16.05 10.70 6.93
C ARG A 25 16.65 9.51 7.68
N ALA A 26 17.56 9.74 8.62
CA ALA A 26 18.17 8.65 9.39
C ALA A 26 17.14 7.88 10.23
N LEU A 27 16.13 8.57 10.76
CA LEU A 27 15.05 7.93 11.51
C LEU A 27 14.09 7.20 10.57
N GLU A 28 13.74 7.81 9.43
CA GLU A 28 12.89 7.19 8.40
C GLU A 28 13.48 5.85 7.91
N TYR A 29 14.80 5.80 7.66
CA TYR A 29 15.50 4.57 7.23
C TYR A 29 15.36 3.39 8.20
N VAL A 30 15.05 3.65 9.47
CA VAL A 30 14.87 2.62 10.51
C VAL A 30 13.40 2.42 10.83
N ALA A 31 12.67 3.50 11.09
CA ALA A 31 11.30 3.47 11.56
C ALA A 31 10.34 2.91 10.49
N LYS A 32 10.52 3.29 9.22
CA LYS A 32 9.65 2.83 8.14
C LYS A 32 9.76 1.31 7.91
N PRO A 33 10.96 0.71 7.73
CA PRO A 33 11.06 -0.75 7.65
C PRO A 33 10.62 -1.46 8.93
N ALA A 34 10.95 -0.92 10.10
CA ALA A 34 10.58 -1.53 11.38
C ALA A 34 9.05 -1.60 11.59
N THR A 35 8.31 -0.61 11.08
CA THR A 35 6.84 -0.59 11.11
C THR A 35 6.25 -1.78 10.36
N LEU A 36 6.71 -2.02 9.13
CA LEU A 36 6.22 -3.15 8.31
C LEU A 36 6.72 -4.50 8.84
N LEU A 37 7.94 -4.57 9.37
CA LEU A 37 8.44 -5.76 10.05
C LEU A 37 7.59 -6.13 11.28
N ALA A 38 7.13 -5.15 12.05
CA ALA A 38 6.22 -5.39 13.17
C ALA A 38 4.87 -5.97 12.70
N LEU A 39 4.32 -5.50 11.57
CA LEU A 39 3.12 -6.10 10.97
C LEU A 39 3.37 -7.50 10.40
N LEU A 40 4.55 -7.74 9.83
CA LEU A 40 4.94 -9.06 9.33
C LEU A 40 5.06 -10.07 10.47
N VAL A 41 5.66 -9.67 11.59
CA VAL A 41 5.67 -10.45 12.85
C VAL A 41 4.24 -10.68 13.32
N TYR A 42 3.41 -9.63 13.39
CA TYR A 42 1.99 -9.77 13.76
C TYR A 42 1.28 -10.82 12.91
N ALA A 43 1.41 -10.75 11.58
CA ALA A 43 0.82 -11.73 10.65
C ALA A 43 1.39 -13.15 10.86
N ALA A 44 2.72 -13.30 10.94
CA ALA A 44 3.40 -14.59 11.00
C ALA A 44 3.12 -15.39 12.29
N PHE A 45 2.85 -14.70 13.41
CA PHE A 45 2.46 -15.36 14.67
C PHE A 45 0.94 -15.65 14.76
N GLY A 46 0.17 -15.37 13.71
CA GLY A 46 -1.22 -15.81 13.55
C GLY A 46 -1.36 -17.01 12.60
N HIS A 47 -2.58 -17.29 12.15
CA HIS A 47 -2.85 -18.28 11.09
C HIS A 47 -2.87 -17.63 9.70
N ALA A 48 -2.00 -16.63 9.48
CA ALA A 48 -1.99 -15.83 8.28
C ALA A 48 -1.68 -16.69 7.05
N SER A 49 -2.39 -16.42 5.96
CA SER A 49 -2.08 -17.07 4.68
C SER A 49 -0.67 -16.68 4.19
N PRO A 50 0.03 -17.56 3.46
CA PRO A 50 1.32 -17.22 2.85
C PRO A 50 1.22 -16.02 1.90
N TRP A 51 0.03 -15.78 1.33
CA TRP A 51 -0.26 -14.60 0.52
C TRP A 51 -0.17 -13.29 1.31
N LEU A 52 -0.69 -13.25 2.54
CA LEU A 52 -0.57 -12.07 3.40
C LEU A 52 0.89 -11.80 3.78
N VAL A 53 1.64 -12.85 4.13
CA VAL A 53 3.08 -12.71 4.46
C VAL A 53 3.86 -12.18 3.27
N ALA A 54 3.61 -12.72 2.07
CA ALA A 54 4.22 -12.23 0.84
C ALA A 54 3.85 -10.76 0.56
N ALA A 55 2.58 -10.38 0.73
CA ALA A 55 2.13 -9.01 0.52
C ALA A 55 2.86 -7.99 1.41
N LEU A 56 3.02 -8.31 2.70
CA LEU A 56 3.76 -7.48 3.65
C LEU A 56 5.26 -7.44 3.34
N ALA A 57 5.87 -8.57 2.97
CA ALA A 57 7.28 -8.64 2.62
C ALA A 57 7.62 -7.82 1.36
N PHE A 58 6.78 -7.91 0.32
CA PHE A 58 6.96 -7.11 -0.90
C PHE A 58 6.62 -5.63 -0.70
N SER A 59 5.68 -5.31 0.20
CA SER A 59 5.39 -3.93 0.61
C SER A 59 6.61 -3.31 1.31
N LEU A 60 7.23 -4.05 2.25
CA LEU A 60 8.48 -3.67 2.91
C LEU A 60 9.60 -3.43 1.89
N LEU A 61 9.76 -4.33 0.91
CA LEU A 61 10.75 -4.16 -0.15
C LEU A 61 10.47 -2.92 -1.01
N GLY A 62 9.20 -2.66 -1.32
CA GLY A 62 8.77 -1.45 -2.01
C GLY A 62 9.14 -0.18 -1.24
N ASP A 63 8.89 -0.15 0.07
CA ASP A 63 9.28 0.94 0.95
C ASP A 63 10.79 1.21 0.92
N VAL A 64 11.59 0.14 0.98
CA VAL A 64 13.05 0.22 0.89
C VAL A 64 13.50 0.83 -0.43
N PHE A 65 12.94 0.39 -1.56
CA PHE A 65 13.30 0.96 -2.87
C PHE A 65 12.92 2.43 -2.96
N LEU A 66 11.75 2.84 -2.46
CA LEU A 66 11.31 4.23 -2.54
C LEU A 66 12.06 5.19 -1.61
N MET A 67 12.71 4.71 -0.54
CA MET A 67 13.46 5.56 0.40
C MET A 67 14.95 5.72 0.05
N LEU A 68 15.51 4.84 -0.78
CA LEU A 68 16.92 4.91 -1.16
C LEU A 68 17.21 6.20 -1.96
N PRO A 69 18.45 6.73 -1.90
CA PRO A 69 18.80 7.99 -2.57
C PRO A 69 18.84 7.87 -4.11
N ALA A 70 18.76 6.66 -4.66
CA ALA A 70 18.67 6.42 -6.10
C ALA A 70 17.20 6.47 -6.57
N ASP A 71 16.96 6.82 -7.84
CA ASP A 71 15.61 6.79 -8.43
C ASP A 71 15.19 5.35 -8.75
N LEU A 72 14.79 4.62 -7.71
CA LEU A 72 14.30 3.25 -7.78
C LEU A 72 12.77 3.18 -7.82
N PHE A 73 12.12 4.24 -8.32
CA PHE A 73 10.65 4.31 -8.37
C PHE A 73 10.03 3.11 -9.10
N LEU A 74 10.59 2.70 -10.25
CA LEU A 74 10.08 1.54 -10.99
C LEU A 74 10.26 0.23 -10.23
N ALA A 75 11.37 0.06 -9.50
CA ALA A 75 11.60 -1.13 -8.67
C ALA A 75 10.64 -1.16 -7.48
N GLY A 76 10.41 -0.01 -6.82
CA GLY A 76 9.40 0.14 -5.78
C GLY A 76 8.00 -0.17 -6.29
N LEU A 77 7.62 0.39 -7.45
CA LEU A 77 6.35 0.13 -8.12
C LEU A 77 6.16 -1.37 -8.43
N ALA A 78 7.21 -2.04 -8.92
CA ALA A 78 7.18 -3.48 -9.19
C ALA A 78 7.04 -4.32 -7.92
N ALA A 79 7.74 -3.97 -6.83
CA ALA A 79 7.61 -4.65 -5.55
C ALA A 79 6.18 -4.49 -4.98
N PHE A 80 5.66 -3.27 -4.95
CA PHE A 80 4.28 -3.04 -4.53
C PHE A 80 3.26 -3.69 -5.47
N LEU A 81 3.51 -3.78 -6.79
CA LEU A 81 2.63 -4.52 -7.70
C LEU A 81 2.46 -5.97 -7.24
N ILE A 82 3.57 -6.64 -6.93
CA ILE A 82 3.55 -8.01 -6.42
C ILE A 82 2.82 -8.07 -5.07
N ALA A 83 3.02 -7.07 -4.20
CA ALA A 83 2.31 -6.98 -2.93
C ALA A 83 0.78 -6.91 -3.12
N HIS A 84 0.29 -6.08 -4.05
CA HIS A 84 -1.14 -5.96 -4.35
C HIS A 84 -1.73 -7.26 -4.89
N LEU A 85 -1.01 -7.95 -5.78
CA LEU A 85 -1.44 -9.26 -6.29
C LEU A 85 -1.48 -10.32 -5.17
N ALA A 86 -0.50 -10.29 -4.26
CA ALA A 86 -0.50 -11.15 -3.09
C ALA A 86 -1.69 -10.84 -2.15
N TYR A 87 -2.01 -9.56 -1.93
CA TYR A 87 -3.22 -9.18 -1.19
C TYR A 87 -4.50 -9.71 -1.84
N VAL A 88 -4.63 -9.61 -3.17
CA VAL A 88 -5.77 -10.20 -3.90
C VAL A 88 -5.87 -11.71 -3.67
N GLY A 89 -4.74 -12.42 -3.66
CA GLY A 89 -4.65 -13.86 -3.37
C GLY A 89 -4.98 -14.23 -1.92
N ALA A 90 -4.78 -13.31 -0.97
CA ALA A 90 -5.11 -13.51 0.43
C ALA A 90 -6.62 -13.44 0.71
N PHE A 91 -7.40 -12.75 -0.13
CA PHE A 91 -8.86 -12.78 -0.01
C PHE A 91 -9.42 -14.12 -0.50
N VAL A 92 -10.36 -14.70 0.25
CA VAL A 92 -11.11 -15.91 -0.12
C VAL A 92 -12.51 -15.52 -0.61
N GLY A 93 -13.11 -16.32 -1.50
CA GLY A 93 -14.48 -16.11 -1.99
C GLY A 93 -14.63 -16.07 -3.51
N SER A 94 -15.87 -15.94 -3.97
CA SER A 94 -16.23 -16.04 -5.39
C SER A 94 -15.63 -14.94 -6.27
N LEU A 95 -15.28 -15.29 -7.51
CA LEU A 95 -14.70 -14.37 -8.49
C LEU A 95 -15.70 -13.32 -8.99
N MET A 96 -16.98 -13.68 -9.18
CA MET A 96 -17.99 -12.79 -9.77
C MET A 96 -18.18 -11.47 -8.99
N PRO A 97 -18.39 -11.46 -7.67
CA PRO A 97 -18.47 -10.21 -6.90
C PRO A 97 -17.22 -9.34 -7.04
N ARG A 98 -16.02 -9.94 -7.11
CA ARG A 98 -14.76 -9.20 -7.29
C ARG A 98 -14.71 -8.49 -8.64
N LEU A 99 -15.13 -9.16 -9.72
CA LEU A 99 -15.15 -8.55 -11.05
C LEU A 99 -16.17 -7.41 -11.15
N VAL A 100 -17.34 -7.56 -10.53
CA VAL A 100 -18.35 -6.48 -10.47
C VAL A 100 -17.78 -5.27 -9.74
N TRP A 101 -17.21 -5.46 -8.56
CA TRP A 101 -16.61 -4.37 -7.80
C TRP A 101 -15.39 -3.78 -8.50
N LEU A 102 -14.60 -4.58 -9.22
CA LEU A 102 -13.47 -4.09 -10.01
C LEU A 102 -13.94 -3.13 -11.10
N ALA A 103 -15.00 -3.47 -11.83
CA ALA A 103 -15.59 -2.57 -12.82
C ALA A 103 -16.05 -1.25 -12.18
N VAL A 104 -16.71 -1.30 -11.02
CA VAL A 104 -17.14 -0.10 -10.28
C VAL A 104 -15.95 0.74 -9.86
N VAL A 105 -14.93 0.14 -9.24
CA VAL A 105 -13.72 0.84 -8.79
C VAL A 105 -12.98 1.48 -9.96
N ILE A 106 -12.86 0.78 -11.10
CA ILE A 106 -12.24 1.33 -12.32
C ILE A 106 -13.00 2.57 -12.79
N VAL A 107 -14.34 2.51 -12.87
CA VAL A 107 -15.16 3.65 -13.30
C VAL A 107 -14.99 4.85 -12.37
N VAL A 108 -15.00 4.61 -11.05
CA VAL A 108 -14.83 5.67 -10.04
C VAL A 108 -13.44 6.32 -10.12
N LEU A 109 -12.39 5.52 -10.34
CA LEU A 109 -11.01 6.02 -10.34
C LEU A 109 -10.53 6.52 -11.70
N ALA A 110 -11.23 6.20 -12.79
CA ALA A 110 -10.84 6.54 -14.16
C ALA A 110 -10.47 8.02 -14.36
N PRO A 111 -11.19 9.02 -13.83
CA PRO A 111 -10.83 10.42 -14.03
C PRO A 111 -9.47 10.78 -13.41
N VAL A 112 -9.19 10.28 -12.20
CA VAL A 112 -7.94 10.55 -11.49
C VAL A 112 -6.78 9.78 -12.13
N ALA A 113 -6.99 8.50 -12.44
CA ALA A 113 -6.00 7.67 -13.13
C ALA A 113 -5.63 8.26 -14.50
N ALA A 114 -6.60 8.72 -15.29
CA ALA A 114 -6.35 9.36 -16.57
C ALA A 114 -5.52 10.65 -16.43
N ARG A 115 -5.78 11.46 -15.39
CA ARG A 115 -5.00 12.66 -15.10
C ARG A 115 -3.54 12.32 -14.76
N ILE A 116 -3.33 11.34 -13.88
CA ILE A 116 -1.99 10.86 -13.51
C ILE A 116 -1.26 10.35 -14.75
N LEU A 117 -1.86 9.44 -15.53
CA LEU A 117 -1.24 8.83 -16.71
C LEU A 117 -0.85 9.85 -17.79
N ARG A 118 -1.65 10.91 -17.98
CA ARG A 118 -1.30 12.01 -18.89
C ARG A 118 -0.12 12.84 -18.40
N ALA A 119 0.02 12.95 -17.07
CA ALA A 119 1.09 13.70 -16.43
C ALA A 119 2.42 12.93 -16.37
N VAL A 120 2.41 11.60 -16.53
CA VAL A 120 3.64 10.79 -16.64
C VAL A 120 4.43 11.21 -17.89
N PRO A 121 5.65 11.76 -17.75
CA PRO A 121 6.43 12.27 -18.88
C PRO A 121 6.93 11.14 -19.79
N ASP A 122 7.47 10.09 -19.18
CA ASP A 122 7.98 8.93 -19.90
C ASP A 122 6.83 7.99 -20.32
N ARG A 123 6.71 7.78 -21.63
CA ARG A 123 5.71 6.87 -22.19
C ARG A 123 5.94 5.43 -21.76
N ALA A 124 7.19 5.00 -21.57
CA ALA A 124 7.50 3.66 -21.12
C ALA A 124 7.00 3.43 -19.68
N LEU A 125 6.98 4.47 -18.84
CA LEU A 125 6.51 4.41 -17.45
C LEU A 125 4.97 4.42 -17.32
N ARG A 126 4.23 4.87 -18.35
CA ARG A 126 2.75 4.87 -18.33
C ARG A 126 2.16 3.49 -18.22
N VAL A 127 2.74 2.51 -18.90
CA VAL A 127 2.25 1.12 -18.88
C VAL A 127 2.42 0.50 -17.49
N PRO A 128 3.61 0.55 -16.85
CA PRO A 128 3.77 0.14 -15.45
C PRO A 128 2.78 0.83 -14.50
N VAL A 129 2.59 2.14 -14.60
CA VAL A 129 1.64 2.89 -13.74
C VAL A 129 0.19 2.44 -13.97
N ALA A 130 -0.21 2.18 -15.21
CA ALA A 130 -1.55 1.69 -15.52
C ALA A 130 -1.78 0.26 -15.00
N VAL A 131 -0.81 -0.64 -15.21
CA VAL A 131 -0.86 -2.02 -14.69
C VAL A 131 -0.92 -2.01 -13.16
N TYR A 132 -0.13 -1.15 -12.52
CA TYR A 132 -0.15 -0.95 -11.08
C TYR A 132 -1.51 -0.47 -10.59
N SER A 133 -2.08 0.54 -11.26
CA SER A 133 -3.41 1.09 -10.94
C SER A 133 -4.51 0.03 -11.02
N LEU A 134 -4.39 -0.91 -11.96
CA LEU A 134 -5.32 -2.04 -12.08
C LEU A 134 -5.16 -3.06 -10.94
N ALA A 135 -3.93 -3.34 -10.51
CA ALA A 135 -3.67 -4.25 -9.41
C ALA A 135 -4.22 -3.72 -8.08
N ILE A 136 -4.00 -2.44 -7.77
CA ILE A 136 -4.56 -1.82 -6.57
C ILE A 136 -6.09 -1.73 -6.62
N ALA A 137 -6.68 -1.44 -7.79
CA ALA A 137 -8.13 -1.50 -7.98
C ALA A 137 -8.68 -2.91 -7.73
N SER A 138 -7.95 -3.95 -8.15
CA SER A 138 -8.31 -5.35 -7.91
C SER A 138 -8.25 -5.74 -6.43
N MET A 139 -7.26 -5.22 -5.70
CA MET A 139 -7.19 -5.37 -4.24
C MET A 139 -8.39 -4.73 -3.54
N VAL A 140 -8.72 -3.48 -3.89
CA VAL A 140 -9.87 -2.76 -3.32
C VAL A 140 -11.19 -3.49 -3.63
N ALA A 141 -11.37 -3.93 -4.87
CA ALA A 141 -12.53 -4.71 -5.26
C ALA A 141 -12.65 -6.04 -4.50
N SER A 142 -11.53 -6.72 -4.26
CA SER A 142 -11.48 -7.95 -3.45
C SER A 142 -11.85 -7.68 -1.99
N ALA A 143 -11.39 -6.56 -1.43
CA ALA A 143 -11.76 -6.13 -0.08
C ALA A 143 -13.27 -5.84 0.03
N ILE A 144 -13.85 -5.12 -0.94
CA ILE A 144 -15.31 -4.86 -0.96
C ILE A 144 -16.10 -6.15 -1.10
N ALA A 145 -15.68 -7.04 -2.00
CA ALA A 145 -16.31 -8.35 -2.19
C ALA A 145 -16.27 -9.24 -0.94
N SER A 146 -15.29 -9.05 -0.05
CA SER A 146 -15.18 -9.77 1.23
C SER A 146 -16.20 -9.33 2.28
N ALA A 147 -16.86 -8.17 2.08
CA ALA A 147 -17.75 -7.51 3.03
C ALA A 147 -17.13 -7.18 4.41
N SER A 148 -15.81 -7.35 4.58
CA SER A 148 -15.10 -6.96 5.80
C SER A 148 -14.86 -5.45 5.82
N THR A 149 -15.54 -4.73 6.73
CA THR A 149 -15.36 -3.28 6.89
C THR A 149 -13.90 -2.91 7.15
N VAL A 150 -13.18 -3.71 7.94
CA VAL A 150 -11.77 -3.47 8.26
C VAL A 150 -10.89 -3.62 7.01
N ALA A 151 -11.14 -4.66 6.20
CA ALA A 151 -10.42 -4.84 4.94
C ALA A 151 -10.71 -3.72 3.94
N ILE A 152 -11.97 -3.28 3.84
CA ILE A 152 -12.39 -2.20 2.94
C ILE A 152 -11.71 -0.89 3.31
N VAL A 153 -11.77 -0.51 4.58
CA VAL A 153 -11.10 0.71 5.08
C VAL A 153 -9.59 0.61 4.85
N GLY A 154 -8.98 -0.54 5.15
CA GLY A 154 -7.55 -0.77 4.92
C GLY A 154 -7.15 -0.62 3.44
N ALA A 155 -7.87 -1.28 2.54
CA ALA A 155 -7.61 -1.23 1.11
C ALA A 155 -7.81 0.17 0.52
N VAL A 156 -8.85 0.89 0.96
CA VAL A 156 -9.11 2.27 0.51
C VAL A 156 -8.02 3.22 1.00
N LEU A 157 -7.56 3.10 2.25
CA LEU A 157 -6.46 3.92 2.76
C LEU A 157 -5.15 3.66 2.02
N PHE A 158 -4.84 2.40 1.68
CA PHE A 158 -3.69 2.07 0.84
C PHE A 158 -3.85 2.68 -0.56
N LEU A 159 -5.02 2.54 -1.18
CA LEU A 159 -5.31 3.21 -2.46
C LEU A 159 -5.08 4.73 -2.40
N VAL A 160 -5.54 5.38 -1.33
CA VAL A 160 -5.32 6.83 -1.14
C VAL A 160 -3.83 7.15 -1.03
N SER A 161 -3.06 6.38 -0.25
CA SER A 161 -1.60 6.53 -0.15
C SER A 161 -0.95 6.51 -1.54
N ASP A 162 -1.27 5.51 -2.37
CA ASP A 162 -0.62 5.32 -3.66
C ASP A 162 -1.05 6.35 -4.70
N MET A 163 -2.32 6.76 -4.65
CA MET A 163 -2.80 7.90 -5.43
C MET A 163 -2.04 9.17 -5.07
N LEU A 164 -1.78 9.40 -3.77
CA LEU A 164 -0.98 10.55 -3.32
C LEU A 164 0.49 10.44 -3.76
N ILE A 165 1.11 9.25 -3.72
CA ILE A 165 2.46 9.03 -4.25
C ILE A 165 2.52 9.42 -5.73
N ALA A 166 1.61 8.87 -6.54
CA ALA A 166 1.58 9.12 -7.98
C ALA A 166 1.26 10.57 -8.32
N TRP A 167 0.32 11.20 -7.59
CA TRP A 167 -0.02 12.60 -7.76
C TRP A 167 1.15 13.52 -7.42
N ASN A 168 1.77 13.30 -6.27
CA ASN A 168 2.91 14.10 -5.81
C ASN A 168 4.13 13.97 -6.74
N ARG A 169 4.29 12.80 -7.37
CA ARG A 169 5.40 12.52 -8.30
C ARG A 169 5.17 13.11 -9.70
N PHE A 170 3.97 13.00 -10.25
CA PHE A 170 3.72 13.29 -11.67
C PHE A 170 2.86 14.51 -11.94
N VAL A 171 1.95 14.87 -11.03
CA VAL A 171 0.94 15.91 -11.28
C VAL A 171 1.35 17.23 -10.61
N ASP A 172 1.46 17.21 -9.28
CA ASP A 172 1.73 18.42 -8.50
C ASP A 172 2.27 18.04 -7.12
N SER A 173 3.49 18.47 -6.83
CA SER A 173 4.19 18.16 -5.58
C SER A 173 3.71 19.08 -4.46
N ARG A 174 3.39 18.50 -3.30
CA ARG A 174 2.87 19.23 -2.14
C ARG A 174 3.66 18.90 -0.87
N PRO A 175 4.06 19.89 -0.06
CA PRO A 175 4.85 19.66 1.17
C PRO A 175 4.18 18.74 2.20
N TRP A 176 2.84 18.69 2.24
CA TRP A 176 2.09 17.85 3.16
C TRP A 176 1.91 16.41 2.66
N ALA A 177 2.15 16.15 1.37
CA ALA A 177 1.88 14.85 0.75
C ALA A 177 2.69 13.71 1.40
N PRO A 178 3.99 13.84 1.69
CA PRO A 178 4.75 12.76 2.33
C PRO A 178 4.13 12.26 3.64
N LEU A 179 3.66 13.18 4.49
CA LEU A 179 3.01 12.81 5.75
C LEU A 179 1.65 12.13 5.52
N ALA A 180 0.83 12.67 4.62
CA ALA A 180 -0.47 12.07 4.30
C ALA A 180 -0.32 10.67 3.69
N ILE A 181 0.68 10.47 2.81
CA ILE A 181 1.04 9.17 2.24
C ILE A 181 1.35 8.18 3.35
N ILE A 182 2.32 8.50 4.23
CA ILE A 182 2.79 7.51 5.21
C ILE A 182 1.73 7.18 6.29
N VAL A 183 0.89 8.15 6.67
CA VAL A 183 -0.21 7.91 7.62
C VAL A 183 -1.27 7.01 7.00
N THR A 184 -1.74 7.32 5.79
CA THR A 184 -2.74 6.50 5.10
C THR A 184 -2.19 5.11 4.76
N TYR A 185 -0.91 5.02 4.39
CA TYR A 185 -0.22 3.75 4.16
C TYR A 185 -0.19 2.85 5.40
N HIS A 186 0.32 3.35 6.54
CA HIS A 186 0.41 2.55 7.76
C HIS A 186 -0.96 2.09 8.25
N LEU A 187 -1.95 2.97 8.25
CA LEU A 187 -3.32 2.60 8.63
C LEU A 187 -3.94 1.60 7.65
N GLY A 188 -3.65 1.74 6.35
CA GLY A 188 -4.06 0.80 5.30
C GLY A 188 -3.49 -0.60 5.51
N GLN A 189 -2.17 -0.68 5.71
CA GLN A 189 -1.46 -1.92 6.00
C GLN A 189 -1.96 -2.60 7.27
N LEU A 190 -2.20 -1.84 8.34
CA LEU A 190 -2.78 -2.38 9.58
C LEU A 190 -4.18 -2.97 9.33
N GLY A 191 -5.05 -2.25 8.62
CA GLY A 191 -6.41 -2.72 8.30
C GLY A 191 -6.40 -4.01 7.48
N LEU A 192 -5.56 -4.08 6.43
CA LEU A 192 -5.43 -5.29 5.62
C LEU A 192 -4.82 -6.45 6.43
N ALA A 193 -3.74 -6.21 7.16
CA ALA A 193 -3.09 -7.24 7.97
C ALA A 193 -4.03 -7.79 9.04
N THR A 194 -4.80 -6.93 9.72
CA THR A 194 -5.77 -7.37 10.74
C THR A 194 -6.94 -8.14 10.14
N ALA A 195 -7.48 -7.71 9.01
CA ALA A 195 -8.61 -8.38 8.38
C ALA A 195 -8.25 -9.73 7.73
N LEU A 196 -6.99 -9.93 7.32
CA LEU A 196 -6.54 -11.11 6.55
C LEU A 196 -5.70 -12.10 7.37
N ARG A 197 -5.51 -11.85 8.67
CA ARG A 197 -4.66 -12.67 9.55
C ARG A 197 -5.20 -14.07 9.85
N GLY A 198 -6.48 -14.32 9.60
CA GLY A 198 -7.16 -15.58 9.95
C GLY A 198 -7.80 -15.53 11.33
#